data_AF-A0A538U6B5-F1
#
_entry.id   AF-A0A538U6B5-F1
#
_cell.length_a   1.000
_cell.length_b   1.000
_cell.length_c   1.000
_cell.angle_alpha   90.00
_cell.angle_beta   90.00
_cell.angle_gamma   90.00
#
_symmetry.space_group_name_H-M   'P 1'
#
loop_
_entity.id
_entity.type
_entity.pdbx_description
1 polymer ?
#
loop_
_entity_poly.entity_id
_entity_poly.type
_entity_poly.pdbx_seq_one_letter_code
_entity_poly.pdbx_strand_id
1 'polypeptide(L)' 'MDKVFKALSDPGRRKLLDRLFAKNGQTLGELCEEMHMTRQAVTQHLAVLEAANLVSTEWRGREKLHYLNPVPIHEI' A
#
# COMPACT_ATOMS: atom_id res chain seq x y z
N MET A 1 0.95 -17.48 0.69
CA MET A 1 0.86 -17.37 -0.78
C MET A 1 -0.46 -16.75 -1.24
N ASP A 2 -1.63 -17.32 -0.90
CA ASP A 2 -2.95 -16.82 -1.37
C ASP A 2 -3.25 -15.35 -1.07
N LYS A 3 -2.78 -14.82 0.07
CA LYS A 3 -3.05 -13.43 0.47
C LYS A 3 -2.38 -12.42 -0.46
N VAL A 4 -1.17 -12.71 -0.95
CA VAL A 4 -0.43 -11.83 -1.88
C VAL A 4 -1.14 -11.80 -3.23
N PHE A 5 -1.42 -12.96 -3.81
CA PHE A 5 -2.14 -13.03 -5.09
C PHE A 5 -3.53 -12.40 -5.01
N LYS A 6 -4.28 -12.66 -3.92
CA LYS A 6 -5.57 -12.03 -3.67
C LYS A 6 -5.47 -10.52 -3.47
N ALA A 7 -4.37 -10.00 -2.91
CA ALA A 7 -4.15 -8.57 -2.79
C ALA A 7 -3.79 -7.93 -4.15
N LEU A 8 -2.94 -8.58 -4.93
CA LEU A 8 -2.52 -8.07 -6.24
C LEU A 8 -3.60 -8.14 -7.32
N SER A 9 -4.66 -8.94 -7.15
CA SER A 9 -5.73 -9.05 -8.16
C SER A 9 -6.53 -7.75 -8.36
N ASP A 10 -6.55 -6.84 -7.37
CA ASP A 10 -7.29 -5.58 -7.46
C ASP A 10 -6.43 -4.46 -8.07
N PRO A 11 -6.94 -3.71 -9.05
CA PRO A 11 -6.17 -2.65 -9.72
C PRO A 11 -5.91 -1.44 -8.83
N GLY A 12 -6.80 -1.13 -7.88
CA GLY A 12 -6.60 -0.05 -6.92
C GLY A 12 -5.42 -0.31 -5.98
N ARG A 13 -5.32 -1.55 -5.48
CA ARG A 13 -4.17 -2.01 -4.68
C ARG A 13 -2.86 -1.98 -5.47
N ARG A 14 -2.85 -2.47 -6.72
CA ARG A 14 -1.66 -2.36 -7.59
C ARG A 14 -1.24 -0.92 -7.80
N LYS A 15 -2.19 -0.01 -8.06
CA LYS A 15 -1.90 1.42 -8.21
C LYS A 15 -1.27 2.03 -6.95
N LEU A 16 -1.73 1.65 -5.75
CA LEU A 16 -1.10 2.09 -4.50
C LEU A 16 0.34 1.59 -4.37
N LEU A 17 0.59 0.33 -4.74
CA LEU A 17 1.94 -0.23 -4.76
C LEU A 17 2.83 0.49 -5.78
N ASP A 18 2.32 0.81 -6.97
CA ASP A 18 3.04 1.58 -7.98
C ASP A 18 3.41 2.98 -7.47
N ARG A 19 2.48 3.64 -6.74
CA ARG A 19 2.79 4.93 -6.09
C ARG A 19 3.89 4.80 -5.05
N LEU A 20 3.82 3.78 -4.18
CA LEU A 20 4.83 3.56 -3.15
C LEU A 20 6.18 3.14 -3.74
N PHE A 21 6.17 2.40 -4.86
CA PHE A 21 7.37 2.09 -5.63
C PHE A 21 8.01 3.35 -6.20
N ALA A 22 7.22 4.25 -6.78
CA ALA A 22 7.71 5.53 -7.33
C ALA A 22 8.20 6.49 -6.23
N LYS A 23 7.52 6.53 -5.08
CA LYS A 23 7.90 7.35 -3.91
C LYS A 23 7.53 6.60 -2.63
N ASN A 24 8.53 6.14 -1.88
CA ASN A 24 8.30 5.56 -0.57
C ASN A 24 8.02 6.63 0.51
N GLY A 25 7.46 6.20 1.64
CA GLY A 25 7.25 7.07 2.80
C GLY A 25 6.16 8.12 2.57
N GLN A 26 5.05 7.71 1.96
CA GLN A 26 3.90 8.59 1.71
C GLN A 26 2.88 8.51 2.84
N THR A 27 2.30 9.65 3.19
CA THR A 27 1.12 9.74 4.06
C THR A 27 -0.12 9.20 3.36
N LEU A 28 -1.18 8.93 4.13
CA LEU A 28 -2.49 8.60 3.55
C LEU A 28 -3.01 9.73 2.64
N GLY A 29 -2.72 11.00 2.97
CA GLY A 29 -3.13 12.14 2.15
C GLY A 29 -2.50 12.10 0.77
N GLU A 30 -1.17 12.00 0.70
CA GLU A 30 -0.42 11.91 -0.57
C GLU A 30 -0.82 10.68 -1.41
N LEU A 31 -1.10 9.56 -0.75
CA LEU A 31 -1.62 8.37 -1.43
C LEU A 31 -3.02 8.60 -2.01
N CYS A 32 -3.83 9.50 -1.45
CA CYS A 32 -5.16 9.82 -1.98
C CYS A 32 -5.12 10.78 -3.17
N GLU A 33 -4.10 11.64 -3.31
CA GLU A 33 -4.10 12.80 -4.23
C GLU A 33 -4.27 12.47 -5.72
N GLU A 34 -4.11 11.20 -6.12
CA GLU A 34 -4.31 10.73 -7.51
C GLU A 34 -5.04 9.39 -7.58
N MET A 35 -5.70 9.02 -6.49
CA MET A 35 -6.54 7.85 -6.44
C MET A 35 -7.96 8.33 -6.76
N HIS A 36 -8.53 7.87 -7.87
CA HIS A 36 -9.92 8.15 -8.26
C HIS A 36 -10.91 7.36 -7.36
N MET A 37 -10.75 7.46 -6.04
CA MET A 37 -11.50 6.75 -5.01
C MET A 37 -11.46 7.53 -3.69
N THR A 38 -12.34 7.14 -2.76
CA THR A 38 -12.42 7.81 -1.46
C THR A 38 -11.25 7.44 -0.55
N ARG A 39 -10.96 8.31 0.43
CA ARG A 39 -9.98 8.02 1.49
C ARG A 39 -10.28 6.72 2.25
N GLN A 40 -11.56 6.37 2.41
CA GLN A 40 -11.98 5.12 3.03
C GLN A 40 -11.59 3.91 2.17
N ALA A 41 -11.80 3.98 0.85
CA ALA A 41 -11.37 2.93 -0.07
C ALA A 41 -9.85 2.75 -0.03
N VAL A 42 -9.09 3.85 -0.05
CA VAL A 42 -7.61 3.79 0.09
C VAL A 42 -7.20 3.13 1.40
N THR A 43 -7.84 3.49 2.52
CA THR A 43 -7.57 2.87 3.84
C THR A 43 -7.85 1.37 3.83
N GLN A 44 -8.97 0.95 3.23
CA GLN A 44 -9.33 -0.46 3.12
C GLN A 44 -8.31 -1.24 2.27
N HIS A 45 -7.87 -0.66 1.16
CA HIS A 45 -6.85 -1.25 0.32
C HIS A 45 -5.50 -1.38 1.05
N LEU A 46 -5.07 -0.34 1.77
CA LEU A 46 -3.85 -0.36 2.58
C LEU A 46 -3.90 -1.44 3.66
N ALA A 47 -5.03 -1.60 4.36
CA ALA A 47 -5.19 -2.66 5.36
C ALA A 47 -5.01 -4.07 4.75
N VAL A 48 -5.52 -4.30 3.53
CA VAL A 48 -5.33 -5.59 2.85
C VAL A 48 -3.87 -5.78 2.41
N LEU A 49 -3.22 -4.72 1.92
CA LEU A 49 -1.82 -4.75 1.53
C LEU A 49 -0.88 -4.99 2.72
N GLU A 50 -1.13 -4.33 3.85
CA GLU A 50 -0.43 -4.55 5.12
C GLU A 50 -0.63 -6.01 5.61
N ALA A 51 -1.86 -6.54 5.55
CA ALA A 51 -2.14 -7.93 5.92
C ALA A 51 -1.51 -8.97 4.98
N ALA A 52 -1.21 -8.58 3.74
CA ALA A 52 -0.45 -9.37 2.76
C ALA A 52 1.06 -9.13 2.84
N ASN A 53 1.52 -8.31 3.79
CA ASN A 53 2.92 -7.92 3.97
C ASN A 53 3.55 -7.22 2.74
N LEU A 54 2.74 -6.57 1.90
CA LEU A 54 3.18 -5.82 0.72
C LEU A 54 3.42 -4.33 1.02
N VAL A 55 2.86 -3.84 2.13
CA VAL A 55 3.06 -2.48 2.64
C VAL A 55 3.44 -2.56 4.11
N SER A 56 4.42 -1.77 4.52
CA SER A 56 4.74 -1.53 5.92
C SER A 56 4.47 -0.07 6.27
N THR A 57 4.39 0.23 7.57
CA THR A 57 4.13 1.60 8.03
C THR A 57 5.05 2.00 9.17
N GLU A 58 5.37 3.29 9.21
CA GLU A 58 6.22 3.91 10.23
C GLU A 58 5.56 5.21 10.72
N TRP A 59 5.61 5.47 12.02
CA TRP A 59 5.18 6.75 12.58
C TRP A 59 6.36 7.72 12.64
N ARG A 60 6.24 8.86 11.96
CA ARG A 60 7.18 9.97 12.05
C ARG A 60 6.46 11.17 12.67
N GLY A 61 6.66 11.35 13.97
CA GLY A 61 5.92 12.35 14.74
C GLY A 61 4.41 12.07 14.74
N ARG A 62 3.63 12.93 14.09
CA ARG A 62 2.16 12.78 13.98
C ARG A 62 1.70 12.15 12.67
N GLU A 63 2.63 11.79 11.80
CA GLU A 63 2.33 11.26 10.47
C GLU A 63 2.58 9.74 10.42
N LYS A 64 1.61 9.00 9.87
CA LYS A 64 1.78 7.59 9.50
C LYS A 64 2.23 7.53 8.05
N LEU A 65 3.46 7.09 7.83
CA LEU A 65 4.07 6.91 6.52
C LEU A 65 3.94 5.46 6.08
N HIS A 66 3.71 5.25 4.79
CA HIS A 66 3.54 3.94 4.18
C HIS A 66 4.69 3.67 3.22
N TYR A 67 5.17 2.43 3.21
CA TYR A 67 6.32 1.99 2.45
C TYR A 67 5.98 0.70 1.72
N LEU A 68 6.47 0.56 0.50
CA LEU A 68 6.47 -0.71 -0.20
C LEU A 68 7.35 -1.70 0.57
N ASN A 69 6.83 -2.89 0.84
CA ASN A 69 7.63 -3.99 1.36
C ASN A 69 8.07 -4.92 0.21
N PRO A 70 9.36 -4.91 -0.18
CA PRO A 70 9.84 -5.72 -1.31
C PRO A 70 10.04 -7.21 -0.96
N VAL A 71 9.95 -7.60 0.31
CA VAL A 71 10.31 -8.95 0.79
C VAL A 71 9.46 -10.09 0.21
N PRO A 72 8.14 -9.96 -0.10
CA PRO A 72 7.37 -11.10 -0.60
C PRO A 72 7.73 -11.59 -2.01
N ILE A 73 8.61 -10.90 -2.75
CA ILE A 73 8.99 -11.26 -4.13
C ILE A 73 10.16 -12.25 -4.20
N HIS A 74 10.92 -12.43 -3.12
CA HIS A 74 12.07 -13.35 -3.10
C HIS A 74 11.72 -14.82 -2.81
N GLU A 75 10.46 -15.14 -2.50
CA GLU A 75 9.99 -16.51 -2.26
C GLU A 75 9.17 -17.08 -3.45
N ILE A 76 9.22 -16.44 -4.63
CA ILE A 76 8.54 -16.87 -5.86
C ILE A 76 9.55 -17.52 -6.81
#